data_AF-A0A8S9YS70-F1
#
_entry.id   AF-A0A8S9YS70-F1
#
_cell.length_a   1.000
_cell.length_b   1.000
_cell.length_c   1.000
_cell.angle_alpha   90.00
_cell.angle_beta   90.00
_cell.angle_gamma   90.00
#
_symmetry.space_group_name_H-M   'P 1'
#
loop_
_entity.id
_entity.type
_entity.pdbx_description
1 polymer ?
#
loop_
_entity_poly.entity_id
_entity_poly.type
_entity_poly.pdbx_seq_one_letter_code
_entity_poly.pdbx_strand_id
1 'polypeptide(L)'
;MEEIRDKYTQKSKEAAILCNTTIGMIYLTSLNDLPNARQVIESTGVQLEQLGGVTCVHSRFYRLSSRYYQVTAQHADYHREALRFLGCVKLSDLTLEEQRAWAFSVGLAAILGEGVYNFGELLTHDVLNSLHNTADAWLVDLLNAFNHGDINQLEALRGRWSSQADLVAAEPQLRDKVTLLCLAEMIFRRPANKRTLSFSEITAATQVPGPQVEHFLMRALSLGLIKGRIDEVNQSISISWLKPRVLDREQIGSMRVRLEEWCRAVSDMKSLVEVDAKTILA
;
A
#
# COMPACT_ATOMS: atom_id res chain seq x y z
N MET A 1 -13.82 36.00 -8.47
CA MET A 1 -13.98 34.53 -8.32
C MET A 1 -15.12 34.19 -7.37
N GLU A 2 -15.28 34.89 -6.24
CA GLU A 2 -16.42 34.69 -5.33
C GLU A 2 -17.77 35.05 -5.96
N GLU A 3 -17.85 36.13 -6.75
CA GLU A 3 -19.08 36.48 -7.50
C GLU A 3 -19.45 35.47 -8.61
N ILE A 4 -18.48 34.69 -9.09
CA ILE A 4 -18.70 33.62 -10.08
C ILE A 4 -19.22 32.37 -9.36
N ARG A 5 -18.68 32.05 -8.18
CA ARG A 5 -19.18 30.97 -7.32
C ARG A 5 -20.67 31.17 -7.04
N ASP A 6 -21.09 32.37 -6.62
CA ASP A 6 -22.49 32.61 -6.23
C ASP A 6 -23.46 32.56 -7.43
N LYS A 7 -23.00 32.96 -8.63
CA LYS A 7 -23.79 32.84 -9.88
C LYS A 7 -23.92 31.40 -10.41
N TYR A 8 -22.94 30.53 -10.17
CA TYR A 8 -22.94 29.15 -10.67
C TYR A 8 -23.42 28.10 -9.64
N THR A 9 -23.43 28.44 -8.35
CA THR A 9 -24.03 27.59 -7.29
C THR A 9 -25.52 27.34 -7.55
N GLN A 10 -26.21 28.27 -8.21
CA GLN A 10 -27.61 28.12 -8.60
C GLN A 10 -27.86 27.26 -9.86
N LYS A 11 -26.83 26.97 -10.69
CA LYS A 11 -27.03 26.32 -12.00
C LYS A 11 -26.48 24.90 -12.12
N SER A 12 -25.38 24.55 -11.45
CA SER A 12 -24.88 23.17 -11.39
C SER A 12 -23.93 22.97 -10.22
N LYS A 13 -24.19 21.92 -9.42
CA LYS A 13 -23.34 21.53 -8.28
C LYS A 13 -21.89 21.20 -8.71
N GLU A 14 -21.71 20.70 -9.93
CA GLU A 14 -20.38 20.39 -10.49
C GLU A 14 -19.54 21.65 -10.75
N ALA A 15 -20.17 22.74 -11.22
CA ALA A 15 -19.50 24.01 -11.47
C ALA A 15 -19.06 24.68 -10.16
N ALA A 16 -19.84 24.54 -9.09
CA ALA A 16 -19.47 25.02 -7.76
C ALA A 16 -18.23 24.30 -7.22
N ILE A 17 -18.13 22.98 -7.42
CA ILE A 17 -16.94 22.20 -7.01
C ILE A 17 -15.72 22.60 -7.84
N LEU A 18 -15.86 22.82 -9.15
CA LEU A 18 -14.75 23.31 -9.98
C LEU A 18 -14.29 24.72 -9.55
N CYS A 19 -15.21 25.61 -9.19
CA CYS A 19 -14.86 26.91 -8.64
C CYS A 19 -14.14 26.77 -7.29
N ASN A 20 -14.64 25.95 -6.37
CA ASN A 20 -14.00 25.73 -5.07
C ASN A 20 -12.62 25.09 -5.19
N THR A 21 -12.43 24.15 -6.12
CA THR A 21 -11.12 23.52 -6.35
C THR A 21 -10.10 24.50 -6.96
N THR A 22 -10.51 25.34 -7.91
CA THR A 22 -9.63 26.39 -8.46
C THR A 22 -9.29 27.46 -7.41
N ILE A 23 -10.26 27.86 -6.58
CA ILE A 23 -10.04 28.73 -5.44
C ILE A 23 -9.05 28.10 -4.46
N GLY A 24 -9.21 26.82 -4.12
CA GLY A 24 -8.27 26.07 -3.29
C GLY A 24 -6.85 26.02 -3.89
N MET A 25 -6.72 25.83 -5.21
CA MET A 25 -5.40 25.85 -5.87
C MET A 25 -4.74 27.23 -5.78
N ILE A 26 -5.53 28.31 -5.92
CA ILE A 26 -5.02 29.69 -5.79
C ILE A 26 -4.60 29.96 -4.34
N TYR A 27 -5.38 29.54 -3.35
CA TYR A 27 -5.00 29.69 -1.94
C TYR A 27 -3.70 28.97 -1.60
N LEU A 28 -3.49 27.76 -2.13
CA LEU A 28 -2.23 27.03 -1.94
C LEU A 28 -1.05 27.68 -2.65
N THR A 29 -1.23 28.16 -3.88
CA THR A 29 -0.12 28.66 -4.70
C THR A 29 0.27 30.10 -4.35
N SER A 30 -0.71 30.94 -4.00
CA SER A 30 -0.51 32.40 -3.83
C SER A 30 -0.49 32.87 -2.38
N LEU A 31 -1.14 32.14 -1.46
CA LEU A 31 -1.36 32.60 -0.08
C LEU A 31 -0.76 31.67 0.99
N ASN A 32 -0.30 30.48 0.62
CA ASN A 32 0.25 29.43 1.51
C ASN A 32 -0.62 29.20 2.78
N ASP A 33 -1.92 29.39 2.64
CA ASP A 33 -2.88 29.36 3.75
C ASP A 33 -3.46 27.95 3.89
N LEU A 34 -2.76 27.14 4.68
CA LEU A 34 -3.09 25.74 4.95
C LEU A 34 -4.44 25.51 5.65
N PRO A 35 -4.88 26.30 6.66
CA PRO A 35 -6.15 26.06 7.33
C PRO A 35 -7.35 26.36 6.42
N ASN A 36 -7.32 27.45 5.65
CA ASN A 36 -8.42 27.78 4.74
C ASN A 36 -8.50 26.79 3.57
N ALA A 37 -7.36 26.33 3.04
CA ALA A 37 -7.34 25.28 2.04
C ALA A 37 -7.94 23.96 2.55
N ARG A 38 -7.69 23.60 3.82
CA ARG A 38 -8.27 22.42 4.45
C ARG A 38 -9.79 22.49 4.55
N GLN A 39 -10.33 23.62 5.01
CA GLN A 39 -11.78 23.80 5.11
C GLN A 39 -12.47 23.73 3.74
N VAL A 40 -11.82 24.27 2.70
CA VAL A 40 -12.28 24.16 1.32
C VAL A 40 -12.25 22.71 0.83
N ILE A 41 -11.20 21.95 1.15
CA ILE A 41 -11.10 20.52 0.78
C ILE A 41 -12.17 19.68 1.49
N GLU A 42 -12.39 19.89 2.79
CA GLU A 42 -13.39 19.14 3.57
C GLU A 42 -14.82 19.45 3.10
N SER A 43 -15.16 20.73 2.92
CA SER A 43 -16.47 21.13 2.40
C SER A 43 -16.72 20.61 0.98
N THR A 44 -15.70 20.65 0.12
CA THR A 44 -15.78 20.12 -1.24
C THR A 44 -15.88 18.60 -1.24
N GLY A 45 -15.22 17.91 -0.30
CA GLY A 45 -15.31 16.45 -0.14
C GLY A 45 -16.72 15.97 0.20
N VAL A 46 -17.39 16.64 1.14
CA VAL A 46 -18.80 16.34 1.50
C VAL A 46 -19.74 16.58 0.31
N GLN A 47 -19.51 17.65 -0.45
CA GLN A 47 -20.30 17.93 -1.67
C GLN A 47 -20.06 16.91 -2.78
N LEU A 48 -18.87 16.35 -2.85
CA LEU A 48 -18.47 15.35 -3.83
C LEU A 48 -19.03 13.96 -3.48
N GLU A 49 -19.09 13.57 -2.20
CA GLU A 49 -19.77 12.34 -1.77
C GLU A 49 -21.28 12.35 -2.05
N GLN A 50 -21.91 13.53 -2.00
CA GLN A 50 -23.32 13.70 -2.37
C GLN A 50 -23.58 13.58 -3.87
N LEU A 51 -22.55 13.73 -4.70
CA LEU A 51 -22.62 13.53 -6.14
C LEU A 51 -22.19 12.09 -6.46
N GLY A 52 -23.16 11.22 -6.74
CA GLY A 52 -22.87 9.89 -7.24
C GLY A 52 -22.31 9.96 -8.67
N GLY A 53 -21.07 9.50 -8.88
CA GLY A 53 -20.48 9.26 -10.20
C GLY A 53 -19.06 9.76 -10.36
N VAL A 54 -18.25 9.08 -11.18
CA VAL A 54 -16.87 9.48 -11.49
C VAL A 54 -16.88 10.51 -12.63
N THR A 55 -17.02 11.79 -12.29
CA THR A 55 -16.95 12.90 -13.26
C THR A 55 -15.55 13.53 -13.27
N CYS A 56 -15.18 14.26 -14.33
CA CYS A 56 -13.92 15.01 -14.46
C CYS A 56 -13.61 15.94 -13.26
N VAL A 57 -14.63 16.34 -12.51
CA VAL A 57 -14.56 17.10 -11.25
C VAL A 57 -13.70 16.38 -10.20
N HIS A 58 -13.77 15.05 -10.12
CA HIS A 58 -12.98 14.23 -9.19
C HIS A 58 -11.48 14.36 -9.46
N SER A 59 -11.09 14.37 -10.74
CA SER A 59 -9.68 14.52 -11.12
C SER A 59 -9.08 15.84 -10.62
N ARG A 60 -9.85 16.94 -10.67
CA ARG A 60 -9.38 18.25 -10.23
C ARG A 60 -9.38 18.40 -8.73
N PHE A 61 -10.36 17.80 -8.05
CA PHE A 61 -10.38 17.70 -6.59
C PHE A 61 -9.18 16.91 -6.06
N TYR A 62 -8.93 15.69 -6.56
CA TYR A 62 -7.80 14.90 -6.09
C TYR A 62 -6.44 15.52 -6.43
N ARG A 63 -6.32 16.26 -7.54
CA ARG A 63 -5.12 17.06 -7.85
C ARG A 63 -4.89 18.20 -6.83
N LEU A 64 -5.96 18.82 -6.33
CA LEU A 64 -5.86 19.82 -5.26
C LEU A 64 -5.44 19.15 -3.95
N SER A 65 -6.14 18.09 -3.53
CA SER A 65 -5.89 17.41 -2.26
C SER A 65 -4.48 16.82 -2.20
N SER A 66 -4.01 16.19 -3.27
CA SER A 66 -2.63 15.70 -3.37
C SER A 66 -1.60 16.83 -3.24
N ARG A 67 -1.80 17.99 -3.87
CA ARG A 67 -0.90 19.14 -3.66
C ARG A 67 -0.92 19.64 -2.23
N TYR A 68 -2.08 19.67 -1.59
CA TYR A 68 -2.20 19.99 -0.17
C TYR A 68 -1.38 19.02 0.69
N TYR A 69 -1.59 17.70 0.52
CA TYR A 69 -0.87 16.68 1.29
C TYR A 69 0.64 16.65 1.02
N GLN A 70 1.06 17.06 -0.18
CA GLN A 70 2.48 17.23 -0.50
C GLN A 70 3.10 18.38 0.31
N VAL A 71 2.38 19.50 0.48
CA VAL A 71 2.86 20.66 1.26
C VAL A 71 2.80 20.38 2.77
N THR A 72 1.80 19.65 3.24
CA THR A 72 1.68 19.28 4.67
C THR A 72 2.56 18.09 5.07
N ALA A 73 3.34 17.53 4.13
CA ALA A 73 4.21 16.37 4.32
C ALA A 73 3.49 15.11 4.85
N GLN A 74 2.18 14.98 4.60
CA GLN A 74 1.39 13.80 4.99
C GLN A 74 1.43 12.75 3.87
N HIS A 75 2.43 11.89 3.90
CA HIS A 75 2.70 10.92 2.83
C HIS A 75 1.63 9.82 2.69
N ALA A 76 1.00 9.39 3.79
CA ALA A 76 0.00 8.31 3.77
C ALA A 76 -1.31 8.74 3.08
N ASP A 77 -1.83 9.91 3.44
CA ASP A 77 -3.02 10.49 2.81
C ASP A 77 -2.71 10.90 1.37
N TYR A 78 -1.53 11.48 1.10
CA TYR A 78 -1.09 11.74 -0.26
C TYR A 78 -1.17 10.48 -1.14
N HIS A 79 -0.65 9.35 -0.66
CA HIS A 79 -0.65 8.10 -1.41
C HIS A 79 -2.08 7.63 -1.73
N ARG A 80 -3.00 7.68 -0.76
CA ARG A 80 -4.40 7.27 -0.95
C ARG A 80 -5.12 8.14 -1.97
N GLU A 81 -4.97 9.46 -1.86
CA GLU A 81 -5.61 10.42 -2.76
C GLU A 81 -4.99 10.39 -4.16
N ALA A 82 -3.68 10.13 -4.25
CA ALA A 82 -3.01 9.97 -5.53
C ALA A 82 -3.46 8.67 -6.24
N LEU A 83 -3.66 7.56 -5.53
CA LEU A 83 -4.25 6.35 -6.13
C LEU A 83 -5.68 6.58 -6.62
N ARG A 84 -6.50 7.31 -5.85
CA ARG A 84 -7.85 7.71 -6.28
C ARG A 84 -7.81 8.56 -7.55
N PHE A 85 -6.86 9.51 -7.62
CA PHE A 85 -6.63 10.31 -8.82
C PHE A 85 -6.27 9.45 -10.03
N LEU A 86 -5.30 8.55 -9.87
CA LEU A 86 -4.85 7.66 -10.95
C LEU A 86 -5.96 6.70 -11.41
N GLY A 87 -6.84 6.25 -10.50
CA GLY A 87 -8.01 5.44 -10.84
C GLY A 87 -9.10 6.21 -11.60
N CYS A 88 -9.17 7.54 -11.47
CA CYS A 88 -10.14 8.38 -12.17
C CYS A 88 -9.67 8.88 -13.54
N VAL A 89 -8.36 8.90 -13.81
CA VAL A 89 -7.79 9.46 -15.04
C VAL A 89 -7.33 8.35 -15.96
N LYS A 90 -7.71 8.43 -17.24
CA LYS A 90 -7.14 7.55 -18.26
C LYS A 90 -5.72 8.01 -18.57
N LEU A 91 -4.79 7.07 -18.63
CA LEU A 91 -3.39 7.30 -19.00
C LEU A 91 -3.23 8.06 -20.34
N SER A 92 -4.22 7.99 -21.23
CA SER A 92 -4.25 8.74 -22.50
C SER A 92 -4.28 10.26 -22.34
N ASP A 93 -4.74 10.77 -21.21
CA ASP A 93 -5.05 12.20 -21.04
C ASP A 93 -3.90 12.98 -20.39
N LEU A 94 -2.84 12.28 -19.96
CA LEU A 94 -1.66 12.84 -19.31
C LEU A 94 -0.45 12.77 -20.22
N THR A 95 0.38 13.80 -20.17
CA THR A 95 1.70 13.78 -20.82
C THR A 95 2.61 12.76 -20.13
N LEU A 96 3.53 12.14 -20.89
CA LEU A 96 4.52 11.20 -20.34
C LEU A 96 5.36 11.81 -19.21
N GLU A 97 5.62 13.12 -19.27
CA GLU A 97 6.35 13.85 -18.22
C GLU A 97 5.54 13.98 -16.92
N GLU A 98 4.24 14.32 -17.02
CA GLU A 98 3.37 14.36 -15.85
C GLU A 98 3.19 12.96 -15.24
N GLN A 99 3.02 11.93 -16.06
CA GLN A 99 2.95 10.54 -15.58
C GLN A 99 4.19 10.15 -14.80
N ARG A 100 5.39 10.54 -15.27
CA ARG A 100 6.65 10.30 -14.58
C ARG A 100 6.72 10.99 -13.23
N ALA A 101 6.40 12.29 -13.19
CA ALA A 101 6.40 13.06 -11.95
C ALA A 101 5.42 12.48 -10.92
N TRP A 102 4.22 12.07 -11.36
CA TRP A 102 3.23 11.42 -10.50
C TRP A 102 3.68 10.05 -10.01
N ALA A 103 4.23 9.21 -10.89
CA ALA A 103 4.72 7.89 -10.49
C ALA A 103 5.86 7.99 -9.47
N PHE A 104 6.77 8.94 -9.67
CA PHE A 104 7.88 9.19 -8.75
C PHE A 104 7.36 9.67 -7.40
N SER A 105 6.44 10.64 -7.37
CA SER A 105 5.88 11.15 -6.12
C SER A 105 5.01 10.13 -5.39
N VAL A 106 4.24 9.32 -6.11
CA VAL A 106 3.43 8.23 -5.52
C VAL A 106 4.33 7.12 -5.00
N GLY A 107 5.36 6.72 -5.74
CA GLY A 107 6.32 5.70 -5.30
C GLY A 107 7.07 6.14 -4.04
N LEU A 108 7.55 7.38 -4.01
CA LEU A 108 8.18 7.96 -2.82
C LEU A 108 7.21 8.02 -1.64
N ALA A 109 5.97 8.47 -1.86
CA ALA A 109 4.95 8.52 -0.81
C ALA A 109 4.52 7.13 -0.32
N ALA A 110 4.53 6.10 -1.18
CA ALA A 110 4.28 4.72 -0.79
C ALA A 110 5.37 4.21 0.15
N ILE A 111 6.63 4.58 -0.12
CA ILE A 111 7.80 4.19 0.66
C ILE A 111 7.79 4.91 2.02
N LEU A 112 7.65 6.23 2.02
CA LEU A 112 7.65 7.10 3.21
C LEU A 112 6.35 7.00 4.04
N GLY A 113 5.23 6.63 3.41
CA GLY A 113 3.93 6.56 4.06
C GLY A 113 3.89 5.50 5.16
N GLU A 114 3.65 5.94 6.40
CA GLU A 114 3.35 5.06 7.52
C GLU A 114 2.00 4.37 7.28
N GLY A 115 1.94 3.04 7.46
CA GLY A 115 0.71 2.27 7.30
C GLY A 115 0.44 1.69 5.91
N VAL A 116 1.22 2.07 4.89
CA VAL A 116 1.11 1.52 3.53
C VAL A 116 2.03 0.31 3.39
N TYR A 117 1.46 -0.90 3.45
CA TYR A 117 2.19 -2.17 3.31
C TYR A 117 1.76 -2.97 2.05
N ASN A 118 0.91 -2.37 1.22
CA ASN A 118 0.39 -2.95 -0.02
C ASN A 118 1.04 -2.26 -1.21
N PHE A 119 2.24 -2.68 -1.59
CA PHE A 119 2.92 -2.11 -2.77
C PHE A 119 2.53 -2.83 -4.07
N GLY A 120 1.94 -4.03 -3.99
CA GLY A 120 1.53 -4.78 -5.18
C GLY A 120 0.42 -4.09 -5.99
N GLU A 121 -0.46 -3.30 -5.35
CA GLU A 121 -1.47 -2.51 -6.06
C GLU A 121 -0.81 -1.44 -6.94
N LEU A 122 0.21 -0.77 -6.40
CA LEU A 122 0.99 0.21 -7.15
C LEU A 122 1.76 -0.45 -8.30
N LEU A 123 2.42 -1.60 -8.04
CA LEU A 123 3.17 -2.35 -9.06
C LEU A 123 2.32 -2.80 -10.24
N THR A 124 1.05 -3.14 -10.00
CA THR A 124 0.14 -3.57 -11.07
C THR A 124 -0.34 -2.43 -11.96
N HIS A 125 -0.11 -1.17 -11.57
CA HIS A 125 -0.60 -0.02 -12.31
C HIS A 125 0.35 0.37 -13.45
N ASP A 126 -0.19 0.52 -14.66
CA ASP A 126 0.57 0.82 -15.89
C ASP A 126 1.36 2.14 -15.87
N VAL A 127 1.10 3.00 -14.88
CA VAL A 127 1.88 4.22 -14.61
C VAL A 127 3.34 3.89 -14.29
N LEU A 128 3.61 2.76 -13.63
CA LEU A 128 4.99 2.33 -13.32
C LEU A 128 5.69 1.66 -14.52
N ASN A 129 4.94 1.04 -15.44
CA ASN A 129 5.51 0.49 -16.68
C ASN A 129 6.12 1.62 -17.55
N SER A 130 5.55 2.82 -17.47
CA SER A 130 6.09 4.02 -18.13
C SER A 130 7.42 4.51 -17.54
N LEU A 131 7.78 4.06 -16.32
CA LEU A 131 9.06 4.39 -15.66
C LEU A 131 10.19 3.41 -16.00
N HIS A 132 9.89 2.19 -16.43
CA HIS A 132 10.90 1.16 -16.68
C HIS A 132 11.94 1.59 -17.76
N ASN A 133 11.57 2.48 -18.66
CA ASN A 133 12.44 2.98 -19.73
C ASN A 133 13.25 4.24 -19.36
N THR A 134 13.22 4.70 -18.11
CA THR A 134 13.84 5.99 -17.70
C THR A 134 14.83 5.81 -16.54
N ALA A 135 15.60 6.87 -16.23
CA ALA A 135 16.61 6.92 -15.18
C ALA A 135 16.11 6.52 -13.76
N ASP A 136 14.80 6.49 -13.54
CA ASP A 136 14.16 6.15 -12.26
C ASP A 136 13.81 4.65 -12.11
N ALA A 137 14.32 3.77 -12.97
CA ALA A 137 14.14 2.32 -12.86
C ALA A 137 14.51 1.77 -11.46
N TRP A 138 15.45 2.43 -10.77
CA TRP A 138 15.83 2.10 -9.41
C TRP A 138 14.65 2.15 -8.41
N LEU A 139 13.64 2.98 -8.65
CA LEU A 139 12.46 3.10 -7.77
C LEU A 139 11.55 1.88 -7.92
N VAL A 140 11.44 1.34 -9.13
CA VAL A 140 10.70 0.10 -9.39
C VAL A 140 11.44 -1.08 -8.76
N ASP A 141 12.76 -1.16 -8.97
CA ASP A 141 13.60 -2.19 -8.35
C ASP A 141 13.50 -2.12 -6.82
N LEU A 142 13.44 -0.91 -6.27
CA LEU A 142 13.21 -0.69 -4.85
C LEU A 142 11.84 -1.22 -4.39
N LEU A 143 10.77 -0.87 -5.10
CA LEU A 143 9.43 -1.35 -4.77
C LEU A 143 9.33 -2.87 -4.86
N ASN A 144 10.01 -3.49 -5.82
CA ASN A 144 10.12 -4.94 -5.93
C ASN A 144 10.90 -5.54 -4.74
N ALA A 145 12.03 -4.94 -4.37
CA ALA A 145 12.79 -5.36 -3.19
C ALA A 145 11.97 -5.24 -1.89
N PHE A 146 11.13 -4.20 -1.77
CA PHE A 146 10.19 -4.05 -0.64
C PHE A 146 9.10 -5.13 -0.64
N ASN A 147 8.62 -5.55 -1.82
CA ASN A 147 7.62 -6.61 -1.89
C ASN A 147 8.18 -7.97 -1.50
N HIS A 148 9.42 -8.26 -1.90
CA HIS A 148 10.15 -9.49 -1.54
C HIS A 148 10.82 -9.45 -0.17
N GLY A 149 10.85 -8.29 0.49
CA GLY A 149 11.46 -8.13 1.83
C GLY A 149 12.97 -8.39 1.87
N ASP A 150 13.68 -8.23 0.74
CA ASP A 150 15.12 -8.53 0.66
C ASP A 150 15.97 -7.37 1.18
N ILE A 151 16.45 -7.51 2.42
CA ILE A 151 17.32 -6.52 3.09
C ILE A 151 18.63 -6.31 2.31
N ASN A 152 19.18 -7.37 1.70
CA ASN A 152 20.44 -7.30 0.95
C ASN A 152 20.32 -6.47 -0.34
N GLN A 153 19.19 -6.58 -1.05
CA GLN A 153 18.93 -5.77 -2.25
C GLN A 153 18.74 -4.29 -1.87
N LEU A 154 18.11 -4.04 -0.71
CA LEU A 154 17.97 -2.69 -0.18
C LEU A 154 19.34 -2.05 0.14
N GLU A 155 20.26 -2.80 0.73
CA GLU A 155 21.61 -2.29 1.02
C GLU A 155 22.41 -2.03 -0.26
N ALA A 156 22.29 -2.88 -1.28
CA ALA A 156 22.93 -2.69 -2.57
C ALA A 156 22.43 -1.42 -3.28
N LEU A 157 21.15 -1.09 -3.12
CA LEU A 157 20.53 0.09 -3.74
C LEU A 157 20.68 1.37 -2.89
N ARG A 158 21.13 1.26 -1.63
CA ARG A 158 21.39 2.40 -0.72
C ARG A 158 22.33 3.44 -1.34
N GLY A 159 23.28 3.01 -2.16
CA GLY A 159 24.22 3.90 -2.85
C GLY A 159 23.57 4.82 -3.91
N ARG A 160 22.37 4.50 -4.40
CA ARG A 160 21.65 5.29 -5.42
C ARG A 160 20.60 6.22 -4.81
N TRP A 161 19.97 5.83 -3.71
CA TRP A 161 18.92 6.63 -3.06
C TRP A 161 19.43 7.72 -2.13
N SER A 162 20.72 7.69 -1.77
CA SER A 162 21.40 8.78 -1.07
C SER A 162 21.32 10.12 -1.79
N SER A 163 20.95 10.11 -3.07
CA SER A 163 20.66 11.29 -3.89
C SER A 163 19.50 12.14 -3.35
N GLN A 164 18.59 11.56 -2.54
CA GLN A 164 17.39 12.23 -2.07
C GLN A 164 17.36 12.32 -0.53
N ALA A 165 17.37 13.56 -0.02
CA ALA A 165 17.46 13.85 1.41
C ALA A 165 16.31 13.24 2.24
N ASP A 166 15.10 13.15 1.67
CA ASP A 166 13.92 12.61 2.34
C ASP A 166 14.07 11.11 2.68
N LEU A 167 14.72 10.34 1.80
CA LEU A 167 14.95 8.90 1.99
C LEU A 167 16.05 8.65 3.03
N VAL A 168 17.04 9.53 3.12
CA VAL A 168 18.10 9.47 4.14
C VAL A 168 17.53 9.80 5.52
N ALA A 169 16.65 10.80 5.62
CA ALA A 169 15.98 11.14 6.88
C ALA A 169 15.07 10.00 7.38
N ALA A 170 14.43 9.27 6.47
CA ALA A 170 13.52 8.16 6.80
C ALA A 170 14.20 6.78 6.88
N GLU A 171 15.52 6.67 6.74
CA GLU A 171 16.26 5.39 6.74
C GLU A 171 15.87 4.42 7.88
N PRO A 172 15.74 4.84 9.17
CA PRO A 172 15.34 3.90 10.23
C PRO A 172 13.91 3.38 10.04
N GLN A 173 12.98 4.24 9.61
CA GLN A 173 11.59 3.83 9.34
C GLN A 173 11.51 2.87 8.15
N LEU A 174 12.35 3.07 7.13
CA LEU A 174 12.42 2.18 5.98
C LEU A 174 12.94 0.80 6.38
N ARG A 175 14.02 0.73 7.17
CA ARG A 175 14.52 -0.55 7.68
C ARG A 175 13.47 -1.30 8.50
N ASP A 176 12.75 -0.60 9.37
CA ASP A 176 11.64 -1.18 10.13
C ASP A 176 10.53 -1.70 9.20
N LYS A 177 10.24 -0.96 8.13
CA LYS A 177 9.22 -1.35 7.15
C LYS A 177 9.63 -2.59 6.34
N VAL A 178 10.88 -2.66 5.86
CA VAL A 178 11.42 -3.82 5.13
C VAL A 178 11.37 -5.05 6.02
N THR A 179 11.82 -4.94 7.27
CA THR A 179 11.83 -6.06 8.20
C THR A 179 10.42 -6.56 8.48
N LEU A 180 9.42 -5.66 8.63
CA LEU A 180 8.00 -6.04 8.78
C LEU A 180 7.47 -6.77 7.56
N LEU A 181 7.85 -6.34 6.36
CA LEU A 181 7.44 -6.97 5.11
C LEU A 181 8.10 -8.34 4.92
N CYS A 182 9.38 -8.45 5.26
CA CYS A 182 10.11 -9.72 5.29
C CYS A 182 9.43 -10.72 6.24
N LEU A 183 9.09 -10.29 7.46
CA LEU A 183 8.33 -11.11 8.41
C LEU A 183 6.99 -11.55 7.80
N ALA A 184 6.22 -10.63 7.19
CA ALA A 184 4.94 -10.96 6.57
C ALA A 184 5.08 -11.99 5.44
N GLU A 185 6.13 -11.88 4.62
CA GLU A 185 6.39 -12.83 3.55
C GLU A 185 6.83 -14.20 4.06
N MET A 186 7.69 -14.26 5.08
CA MET A 186 8.05 -15.52 5.73
C MET A 186 6.83 -16.25 6.27
N ILE A 187 5.90 -15.52 6.90
CA ILE A 187 4.66 -16.07 7.42
C ILE A 187 3.78 -16.60 6.29
N PHE A 188 3.71 -15.89 5.17
CA PHE A 188 2.89 -16.27 4.03
C PHE A 188 3.43 -17.51 3.29
N ARG A 189 4.76 -17.59 3.11
CA ARG A 189 5.42 -18.74 2.48
C ARG A 189 5.21 -20.02 3.28
N ARG A 190 5.01 -19.94 4.60
CA ARG A 190 4.74 -21.13 5.43
C ARG A 190 3.28 -21.61 5.33
N PRO A 191 3.04 -22.94 5.30
CA PRO A 191 1.70 -23.50 5.29
C PRO A 191 0.98 -23.29 6.63
N ALA A 192 -0.35 -23.24 6.59
CA ALA A 192 -1.21 -22.96 7.76
C ALA A 192 -1.04 -23.95 8.93
N ASN A 193 -0.55 -25.16 8.66
CA ASN A 193 -0.42 -26.24 9.66
C ASN A 193 0.75 -26.03 10.65
N LYS A 194 1.73 -25.17 10.36
CA LYS A 194 2.84 -24.84 11.27
C LYS A 194 3.09 -23.32 11.30
N ARG A 195 2.12 -22.57 11.85
CA ARG A 195 2.25 -21.12 12.06
C ARG A 195 2.95 -20.75 13.37
N THR A 196 3.78 -21.64 13.91
CA THR A 196 4.72 -21.34 14.98
C THR A 196 6.06 -20.95 14.37
N LEU A 197 6.54 -19.75 14.70
CA LEU A 197 7.87 -19.27 14.32
C LEU A 197 8.73 -19.16 15.58
N SER A 198 9.97 -19.63 15.54
CA SER A 198 10.93 -19.36 16.60
C SER A 198 11.59 -18.00 16.41
N PHE A 199 12.03 -17.38 17.51
CA PHE A 199 12.73 -16.09 17.45
C PHE A 199 14.07 -16.20 16.74
N SER A 200 14.72 -17.37 16.77
CA SER A 200 15.97 -17.63 16.04
C SER A 200 15.79 -17.58 14.53
N GLU A 201 14.70 -18.14 14.00
CA GLU A 201 14.38 -18.09 12.57
C GLU A 201 14.05 -16.68 12.10
N ILE A 202 13.33 -15.92 12.93
CA ILE A 202 13.01 -14.51 12.64
C ILE A 202 14.28 -13.68 12.64
N THR A 203 15.14 -13.84 13.66
CA THR A 203 16.43 -13.13 13.78
C THR A 203 17.33 -13.39 12.57
N ALA A 204 17.40 -14.63 12.09
CA ALA A 204 18.22 -15.01 10.94
C ALA A 204 17.76 -14.31 9.64
N ALA A 205 16.46 -14.10 9.47
CA ALA A 205 15.90 -13.51 8.26
C ALA A 205 15.77 -11.98 8.32
N THR A 206 15.43 -11.42 9.48
CA THR A 206 15.24 -9.97 9.64
C THR A 206 16.52 -9.24 10.03
N GLN A 207 17.58 -9.95 10.41
CA GLN A 207 18.84 -9.41 10.93
C GLN A 207 18.65 -8.50 12.17
N VAL A 208 17.49 -8.57 12.83
CA VAL A 208 17.19 -7.80 14.04
C VAL A 208 17.79 -8.54 15.25
N PRO A 209 18.46 -7.85 16.19
CA PRO A 209 19.00 -8.49 17.38
C PRO A 209 17.90 -9.18 18.20
N GLY A 210 18.17 -10.40 18.67
CA GLY A 210 17.26 -11.20 19.51
C GLY A 210 16.43 -10.43 20.57
N PRO A 211 17.02 -9.51 21.39
CA PRO A 211 16.24 -8.77 22.39
C PRO A 211 15.26 -7.75 21.80
N GLN A 212 15.47 -7.29 20.57
CA GLN A 212 14.58 -6.33 19.91
C GLN A 212 13.49 -7.00 19.07
N VAL A 213 13.61 -8.32 18.82
CA VAL A 213 12.62 -9.09 18.05
C VAL A 213 11.25 -9.05 18.74
N GLU A 214 11.21 -9.08 20.08
CA GLU A 214 9.96 -9.01 20.82
C GLU A 214 9.24 -7.66 20.62
N HIS A 215 9.95 -6.55 20.80
CA HIS A 215 9.41 -5.20 20.56
C HIS A 215 8.93 -5.04 19.11
N PHE A 216 9.66 -5.62 18.17
CA PHE A 216 9.29 -5.65 16.77
C PHE A 216 8.01 -6.45 16.51
N LEU A 217 7.87 -7.64 17.11
CA LEU A 217 6.65 -8.45 17.02
C LEU A 217 5.46 -7.74 17.68
N MET A 218 5.67 -7.10 18.83
CA MET A 218 4.65 -6.28 19.48
C MET A 218 4.19 -5.15 18.57
N ARG A 219 5.12 -4.43 17.92
CA ARG A 219 4.79 -3.37 16.95
C ARG A 219 4.01 -3.90 15.76
N ALA A 220 4.38 -5.06 15.22
CA ALA A 220 3.67 -5.71 14.12
C ALA A 220 2.22 -6.08 14.49
N LEU A 221 2.00 -6.54 15.73
CA LEU A 221 0.67 -6.80 16.29
C LEU A 221 -0.13 -5.50 16.51
N SER A 222 0.50 -4.44 17.03
CA SER A 222 -0.13 -3.13 17.24
C SER A 222 -0.57 -2.47 15.93
N LEU A 223 0.22 -2.63 14.86
CA LEU A 223 -0.12 -2.17 13.51
C LEU A 223 -1.21 -3.01 12.83
N GLY A 224 -1.62 -4.13 13.44
CA GLY A 224 -2.65 -5.01 12.91
C GLY A 224 -2.24 -5.75 11.63
N LEU A 225 -0.93 -5.86 11.37
CA LEU A 225 -0.41 -6.64 10.24
C LEU A 225 -0.60 -8.14 10.48
N ILE A 226 -0.41 -8.55 11.73
CA ILE A 226 -0.48 -9.93 12.19
C ILE A 226 -1.40 -9.97 13.41
N LYS A 227 -2.10 -11.09 13.61
CA LYS A 227 -2.70 -11.45 14.90
C LYS A 227 -2.12 -12.78 15.34
N GLY A 228 -1.79 -12.89 16.61
CA GLY A 228 -1.14 -14.07 17.16
C GLY A 228 -0.94 -13.98 18.66
N ARG A 229 -0.30 -15.02 19.21
CA ARG A 229 0.15 -15.08 20.60
C ARG A 229 1.66 -15.24 20.62
N ILE A 230 2.33 -14.45 21.46
CA ILE A 230 3.76 -14.56 21.71
C ILE A 230 3.93 -15.47 22.93
N ASP A 231 4.80 -16.46 22.80
CA ASP A 231 5.23 -17.34 23.88
C ASP A 231 6.73 -17.11 24.11
N GLU A 232 7.03 -16.28 25.11
CA GLU A 232 8.39 -15.89 25.46
C GLU A 232 9.20 -17.06 26.02
N VAL A 233 8.57 -17.97 26.76
CA VAL A 233 9.26 -19.11 27.40
C VAL A 233 9.81 -20.06 26.34
N ASN A 234 9.00 -20.35 25.32
CA ASN A 234 9.40 -21.18 24.19
C ASN A 234 10.10 -20.37 23.06
N GLN A 235 10.28 -19.05 23.24
CA GLN A 235 10.83 -18.15 22.24
C GLN A 235 10.15 -18.33 20.88
N SER A 236 8.82 -18.40 20.88
CA SER A 236 8.03 -18.69 19.69
C SER A 236 6.79 -17.81 19.58
N ILE A 237 6.35 -17.54 18.35
CA ILE A 237 5.11 -16.81 18.06
C ILE A 237 4.16 -17.71 17.27
N SER A 238 2.94 -17.84 17.78
CA SER A 238 1.83 -18.55 17.12
C SER A 238 0.95 -17.54 16.39
N ILE A 239 0.92 -17.62 15.06
CA ILE A 239 0.19 -16.65 14.23
C ILE A 239 -1.17 -17.21 13.83
N SER A 240 -2.24 -16.49 14.15
CA SER A 240 -3.60 -16.85 13.78
C SER A 240 -4.05 -16.21 12.47
N TRP A 241 -3.62 -14.96 12.20
CA TRP A 241 -4.08 -14.18 11.07
C TRP A 241 -2.98 -13.27 10.53
N LEU A 242 -2.98 -13.06 9.22
CA LEU A 242 -2.10 -12.14 8.50
C LEU A 242 -2.98 -11.26 7.60
N LYS A 243 -2.66 -9.97 7.51
CA LYS A 243 -3.35 -9.05 6.61
C LYS A 243 -3.18 -9.50 5.14
N PRO A 244 -4.27 -9.65 4.37
CA PRO A 244 -4.19 -9.99 2.95
C PRO A 244 -3.37 -8.95 2.18
N ARG A 245 -2.53 -9.42 1.28
CA ARG A 245 -1.71 -8.61 0.37
C ARG A 245 -1.97 -9.05 -1.07
N VAL A 246 -1.64 -8.17 -2.01
CA VAL A 246 -1.60 -8.52 -3.43
C VAL A 246 -0.50 -9.54 -3.65
N LEU A 247 -0.80 -10.58 -4.42
CA LEU A 247 0.05 -11.75 -4.57
C LEU A 247 0.70 -11.77 -5.95
N ASP A 248 1.95 -12.22 -6.00
CA ASP A 248 2.64 -12.49 -7.25
C ASP A 248 2.17 -13.81 -7.88
N ARG A 249 2.42 -13.96 -9.19
CA ARG A 249 2.05 -15.19 -9.93
C ARG A 249 2.67 -16.45 -9.32
N GLU A 250 3.88 -16.37 -8.80
CA GLU A 250 4.55 -17.50 -8.12
C GLU A 250 3.83 -17.90 -6.83
N GLN A 251 3.39 -16.91 -6.05
CA GLN A 251 2.64 -17.12 -4.82
C GLN A 251 1.29 -17.78 -5.11
N ILE A 252 0.59 -17.34 -6.17
CA ILE A 252 -0.64 -17.96 -6.65
C ILE A 252 -0.39 -19.42 -7.08
N GLY A 253 0.74 -19.68 -7.74
CA GLY A 253 1.17 -21.04 -8.07
C GLY A 253 1.29 -21.93 -6.84
N SER A 254 1.93 -21.44 -5.78
CA SER A 254 2.05 -22.18 -4.51
C SER A 254 0.69 -22.45 -3.85
N MET A 255 -0.25 -21.52 -3.94
CA MET A 255 -1.62 -21.71 -3.43
C MET A 255 -2.39 -22.76 -4.22
N ARG A 256 -2.22 -22.79 -5.54
CA ARG A 256 -2.83 -23.82 -6.40
C ARG A 256 -2.38 -25.21 -5.98
N VAL A 257 -1.08 -25.42 -5.77
CA VAL A 257 -0.54 -26.72 -5.32
C VAL A 257 -1.14 -27.13 -3.98
N ARG A 258 -1.23 -26.21 -3.01
CA ARG A 258 -1.84 -26.47 -1.70
C ARG A 258 -3.32 -26.84 -1.80
N LEU A 259 -4.06 -26.16 -2.67
CA LEU A 259 -5.48 -26.42 -2.88
C LEU A 259 -5.68 -27.78 -3.55
N GLU A 260 -4.78 -28.17 -4.45
CA GLU A 260 -4.75 -29.50 -5.05
C GLU A 260 -4.44 -30.59 -4.03
N GLU A 261 -3.45 -30.41 -3.14
CA GLU A 261 -3.17 -31.32 -2.02
C GLU A 261 -4.38 -31.48 -1.10
N TRP A 262 -5.07 -30.38 -0.79
CA TRP A 262 -6.27 -30.42 0.04
C TRP A 262 -7.43 -31.15 -0.66
N CYS A 263 -7.64 -30.90 -1.95
CA CYS A 263 -8.61 -31.63 -2.76
C CYS A 263 -8.32 -33.15 -2.78
N ARG A 264 -7.03 -33.54 -2.86
CA ARG A 264 -6.63 -34.95 -2.74
C ARG A 264 -6.98 -35.52 -1.38
N ALA A 265 -6.61 -34.85 -0.29
CA ALA A 265 -6.93 -35.30 1.07
C ALA A 265 -8.45 -35.45 1.33
N VAL A 266 -9.27 -34.55 0.79
CA VAL A 266 -10.74 -34.64 0.88
C VAL A 266 -11.27 -35.80 0.03
N SER A 267 -10.69 -36.03 -1.15
CA SER A 267 -11.06 -37.16 -2.01
C SER A 267 -10.71 -38.50 -1.37
N ASP A 268 -9.55 -38.59 -0.73
CA ASP A 268 -9.12 -39.77 0.02
C ASP A 268 -10.07 -40.04 1.20
N MET A 269 -10.41 -39.00 1.97
CA MET A 269 -11.39 -39.12 3.06
C MET A 269 -12.77 -39.54 2.56
N LYS A 270 -13.23 -39.00 1.44
CA LYS A 270 -14.49 -39.42 0.80
C LYS A 270 -14.45 -40.90 0.42
N SER A 271 -13.35 -41.37 -0.16
CA SER A 271 -13.21 -42.77 -0.57
C SER A 271 -13.24 -43.74 0.63
N LEU A 272 -12.61 -43.36 1.75
CA LEU A 272 -12.64 -44.13 3.00
C LEU A 272 -14.06 -44.22 3.55
N VAL A 273 -14.77 -43.10 3.60
CA VAL A 273 -16.17 -43.07 4.07
C VAL A 273 -17.08 -43.85 3.14
N GLU A 274 -16.89 -43.84 1.82
CA GLU A 274 -17.70 -44.63 0.89
C GLU A 274 -17.51 -46.15 1.06
N VAL A 275 -16.31 -46.61 1.43
CA VAL A 275 -16.04 -48.03 1.70
C VAL A 275 -16.73 -48.47 3.00
N ASP A 276 -16.60 -47.70 4.08
CA ASP A 276 -17.21 -48.01 5.37
C ASP A 276 -18.74 -47.80 5.36
N ALA A 277 -19.24 -46.81 4.60
CA ALA A 277 -20.67 -46.59 4.46
C ALA A 277 -21.32 -47.71 3.63
N LYS A 278 -20.64 -48.25 2.62
CA LYS A 278 -21.16 -49.38 1.83
C LYS A 278 -21.27 -50.67 2.63
N THR A 279 -20.43 -50.89 3.63
CA THR A 279 -20.52 -52.09 4.48
C THR A 279 -21.61 -52.01 5.55
N ILE A 280 -22.07 -50.80 5.89
CA ILE A 280 -23.10 -50.57 6.91
C ILE A 280 -24.48 -50.31 6.29
N LEU A 281 -24.55 -49.69 5.11
CA LEU A 281 -25.81 -49.32 4.44
C LEU A 281 -26.31 -50.33 3.39
N ALA A 282 -25.52 -51.37 3.06
CA ALA A 282 -25.94 -52.48 2.20
C ALA A 282 -26.31 -53.70 3.04
#